data_AF-A0A444HHP7-F1
#
_entry.id   AF-A0A444HHP7-F1
#
_cell.length_a   1.000
_cell.length_b   1.000
_cell.length_c   1.000
_cell.angle_alpha   90.00
_cell.angle_beta   90.00
_cell.angle_gamma   90.00
#
_symmetry.space_group_name_H-M   'P 1'
#
loop_
_entity.id
_entity.type
_entity.pdbx_description
1 polymer ?
#
loop_
_entity_poly.entity_id
_entity_poly.type
_entity_poly.pdbx_seq_one_letter_code
_entity_poly.pdbx_strand_id
1 'polypeptide(L)'
;SMMYGLMRKWPVYLSTKNTILKAYDGRFKDIFEEVYETEFKDQFKEAGITYEHRLIDDMVASALKWSGGYVWACKNYDGDVQSDTVAQGFGSLGLMTSVLLTPDGKTVEAEAAHGTVTRHYRQHQKGQETSTNSIASIFAWTRGLAHRAKLDDNAELARFASTLEKVCVDTVESGFMTKDLALLIGPDQPWLSTTAFLDKIDQNLQKAMA
;
A
#
# COMPACT_ATOMS: atom_id res chain seq x y z
N SER A 1 -13.82 2.69 -1.35
CA SER A 1 -12.90 3.83 -1.58
C SER A 1 -13.20 5.05 -0.71
N MET A 2 -14.45 5.55 -0.65
CA MET A 2 -14.77 6.77 0.11
C MET A 2 -14.51 6.65 1.62
N MET A 3 -15.00 5.58 2.24
CA MET A 3 -14.70 5.30 3.66
C MET A 3 -13.19 5.25 3.93
N TYR A 4 -12.41 4.61 3.05
CA TYR A 4 -10.95 4.56 3.19
C TYR A 4 -10.31 5.94 3.03
N GLY A 5 -10.75 6.75 2.07
CA GLY A 5 -10.34 8.15 1.93
C GLY A 5 -10.62 8.98 3.18
N LEU A 6 -11.81 8.83 3.77
CA LEU A 6 -12.19 9.49 5.01
C LEU A 6 -11.31 9.06 6.19
N MET A 7 -11.08 7.75 6.36
CA MET A 7 -10.19 7.21 7.41
C MET A 7 -8.76 7.74 7.29
N ARG A 8 -8.26 7.92 6.06
CA ARG A 8 -6.92 8.44 5.77
C ARG A 8 -6.88 9.98 5.74
N LYS A 9 -8.04 10.65 5.78
CA LYS A 9 -8.20 12.09 5.53
C LYS A 9 -7.56 12.52 4.21
N TRP A 10 -7.77 11.73 3.15
CA TRP A 10 -7.23 11.97 1.82
C TRP A 10 -8.37 12.15 0.79
N PRO A 11 -8.20 13.03 -0.21
CA PRO A 11 -9.15 13.15 -1.31
C PRO A 11 -9.22 11.85 -2.13
N VAL A 12 -10.36 11.62 -2.77
CA VAL A 12 -10.67 10.39 -3.53
C VAL A 12 -10.92 10.72 -4.99
N TYR A 13 -10.23 10.00 -5.89
CA TYR A 13 -10.42 10.14 -7.33
C TYR A 13 -10.91 8.82 -7.94
N LEU A 14 -12.05 8.84 -8.63
CA LEU A 14 -12.49 7.71 -9.47
C LEU A 14 -12.02 7.95 -10.91
N SER A 15 -11.34 6.96 -11.49
CA SER A 15 -10.98 7.00 -12.92
C SER A 15 -11.84 6.04 -13.75
N THR A 16 -12.41 6.51 -14.86
CA THR A 16 -13.08 5.64 -15.84
C THR A 16 -12.83 6.08 -17.28
N LYS A 17 -13.31 5.33 -18.27
CA LYS A 17 -13.36 5.73 -19.69
C LYS A 17 -14.80 5.92 -20.18
N ASN A 18 -15.62 6.64 -19.41
CA ASN A 18 -17.03 6.88 -19.72
C ASN A 18 -17.29 7.69 -20.99
N THR A 19 -16.29 8.37 -21.57
CA THR A 19 -16.41 8.99 -22.89
C THR A 19 -16.59 7.96 -24.01
N ILE A 20 -16.01 6.77 -23.83
CA ILE A 20 -16.11 5.63 -24.76
C ILE A 20 -17.20 4.67 -24.30
N LEU A 21 -17.09 4.15 -23.08
CA LEU A 21 -18.07 3.23 -22.49
C LEU A 21 -19.17 4.00 -21.75
N LYS A 22 -19.96 4.78 -22.50
CA LYS A 22 -20.94 5.75 -21.96
C LYS A 22 -21.91 5.15 -20.94
N ALA A 23 -22.45 3.96 -21.21
CA ALA A 23 -23.37 3.29 -20.29
C ALA A 23 -22.64 2.55 -19.16
N TYR A 24 -21.64 1.73 -19.51
CA TYR A 24 -20.97 0.86 -18.55
C TYR A 24 -20.11 1.63 -17.55
N ASP A 25 -19.16 2.44 -18.03
CA ASP A 25 -18.31 3.27 -17.18
C ASP A 25 -19.05 4.50 -16.66
N GLY A 26 -20.09 4.95 -17.37
CA GLY A 26 -21.03 5.94 -16.85
C GLY A 26 -21.71 5.45 -15.58
N ARG A 27 -22.10 4.17 -15.51
CA ARG A 27 -22.72 3.62 -14.31
C ARG A 27 -21.81 3.64 -13.08
N PHE A 28 -20.51 3.41 -13.24
CA PHE A 28 -19.55 3.57 -12.14
C PHE A 28 -19.50 5.02 -11.64
N LYS A 29 -19.43 5.98 -12.57
CA LYS A 29 -19.44 7.40 -12.24
C LYS A 29 -20.72 7.78 -11.48
N ASP A 30 -21.87 7.40 -12.02
CA ASP A 30 -23.18 7.80 -11.45
C ASP A 30 -23.39 7.18 -10.06
N ILE A 31 -23.01 5.91 -9.86
CA ILE A 31 -23.11 5.25 -8.54
C ILE A 31 -22.19 5.93 -7.53
N PHE A 32 -20.94 6.24 -7.89
CA PHE A 32 -20.05 6.95 -6.98
C PHE A 32 -20.61 8.34 -6.65
N GLU A 33 -21.12 9.08 -7.62
CA GLU A 33 -21.74 10.39 -7.37
C GLU A 33 -22.91 10.28 -6.38
N GLU A 34 -23.82 9.32 -6.61
CA GLU A 34 -24.98 9.08 -5.74
C GLU A 34 -24.55 8.75 -4.30
N VAL A 35 -23.58 7.83 -4.12
CA VAL A 35 -23.07 7.45 -2.79
C VAL A 35 -22.34 8.61 -2.13
N TYR A 36 -21.55 9.39 -2.88
CA TYR A 36 -20.88 10.57 -2.33
C TYR A 36 -21.90 11.57 -1.78
N GLU A 37 -22.88 11.95 -2.61
CA GLU A 37 -23.88 12.96 -2.26
C GLU A 37 -24.79 12.53 -1.11
N THR A 38 -25.15 11.25 -1.04
CA THR A 38 -26.11 10.75 -0.05
C THR A 38 -25.48 10.28 1.26
N GLU A 39 -24.23 9.81 1.25
CA GLU A 39 -23.60 9.18 2.43
C GLU A 39 -22.34 9.89 2.94
N PHE A 40 -21.54 10.52 2.06
CA PHE A 40 -20.18 10.95 2.41
C PHE A 40 -19.91 12.45 2.33
N LYS A 41 -20.74 13.23 1.63
CA LYS A 41 -20.48 14.65 1.33
C LYS A 41 -20.21 15.50 2.58
N ASP A 42 -21.07 15.38 3.60
CA ASP A 42 -20.91 16.16 4.83
C ASP A 42 -19.66 15.75 5.61
N GLN A 43 -19.37 14.44 5.67
CA GLN A 43 -18.19 13.90 6.34
C GLN A 43 -16.89 14.33 5.63
N PHE A 44 -16.89 14.34 4.30
CA PHE A 44 -15.75 14.80 3.49
C PHE A 44 -15.53 16.30 3.66
N LYS A 45 -16.61 17.08 3.69
CA LYS A 45 -16.55 18.52 3.97
C LYS A 45 -16.00 18.81 5.36
N GLU A 46 -16.45 18.10 6.38
CA GLU A 46 -15.94 18.22 7.76
C GLU A 46 -14.46 17.86 7.85
N ALA A 47 -14.03 16.82 7.12
CA ALA A 47 -12.63 16.41 7.04
C ALA A 47 -11.76 17.30 6.12
N GLY A 48 -12.35 18.24 5.39
CA GLY A 48 -11.64 19.13 4.46
C GLY A 48 -11.09 18.43 3.21
N ILE A 49 -11.71 17.35 2.76
CA ILE A 49 -11.30 16.53 1.61
C ILE A 49 -12.40 16.48 0.53
N THR A 50 -12.04 16.04 -0.67
CA THR A 50 -12.95 16.01 -1.83
C THR A 50 -13.05 14.64 -2.49
N TYR A 51 -14.13 14.45 -3.25
CA TYR A 51 -14.27 13.38 -4.23
C TYR A 51 -14.38 13.99 -5.63
N GLU A 52 -13.66 13.42 -6.60
CA GLU A 52 -13.73 13.83 -8.01
C GLU A 52 -13.72 12.61 -8.95
N HIS A 53 -14.52 12.65 -10.01
CA HIS A 53 -14.39 11.76 -11.16
C HIS A 53 -13.41 12.34 -12.20
N ARG A 54 -12.53 11.49 -12.74
CA ARG A 54 -11.62 11.83 -13.85
C ARG A 54 -11.65 10.77 -14.94
N LEU A 55 -11.28 11.18 -16.15
CA LEU A 55 -10.99 10.20 -17.20
C LEU A 55 -9.65 9.52 -16.89
N ILE A 56 -9.55 8.23 -17.18
CA ILE A 56 -8.35 7.43 -16.87
C ILE A 56 -7.06 8.02 -17.47
N ASP A 57 -7.13 8.60 -18.66
CA ASP A 57 -6.01 9.30 -19.32
C ASP A 57 -5.61 10.60 -18.61
N ASP A 58 -6.56 11.37 -18.08
CA ASP A 58 -6.25 12.53 -17.25
C ASP A 58 -5.71 12.12 -15.87
N MET A 59 -6.24 11.03 -15.30
CA MET A 59 -5.82 10.55 -13.99
C MET A 59 -4.38 10.03 -14.00
N VAL A 60 -3.98 9.23 -15.00
CA VAL A 60 -2.58 8.78 -15.13
C VAL A 60 -1.63 9.96 -15.34
N ALA A 61 -2.02 10.96 -16.14
CA ALA A 61 -1.20 12.15 -16.37
C ALA A 61 -1.07 13.02 -15.11
N SER A 62 -2.14 13.09 -14.31
CA SER A 62 -2.16 13.78 -13.02
C SER A 62 -1.29 13.06 -12.00
N ALA A 63 -1.36 11.73 -11.94
CA ALA A 63 -0.57 10.90 -11.02
C ALA A 63 0.94 11.09 -11.22
N LEU A 64 1.39 11.30 -12.47
CA LEU A 64 2.80 11.59 -12.78
C LEU A 64 3.26 12.98 -12.34
N LYS A 65 2.34 13.93 -12.11
CA LYS A 65 2.66 15.35 -11.82
C LYS A 65 2.42 15.74 -10.37
N TRP A 66 1.50 15.07 -9.70
CA TRP A 66 1.11 15.39 -8.32
C TRP A 66 2.07 14.79 -7.30
N SER A 67 2.10 15.39 -6.11
CA SER A 67 2.96 14.97 -4.99
C SER A 67 2.44 13.77 -4.19
N GLY A 68 1.45 13.02 -4.70
CA GLY A 68 0.78 11.94 -3.98
C GLY A 68 -0.25 12.45 -2.96
N GLY A 69 -0.60 11.61 -1.97
CA GLY A 69 -1.52 11.98 -0.88
C GLY A 69 -3.01 11.94 -1.24
N TYR A 70 -3.42 10.98 -2.06
CA TYR A 70 -4.81 10.77 -2.47
C TYR A 70 -5.14 9.28 -2.58
N VAL A 71 -6.43 8.94 -2.55
CA VAL A 71 -6.92 7.60 -2.84
C VAL A 71 -7.39 7.54 -4.30
N TRP A 72 -6.80 6.66 -5.08
CA TRP A 72 -7.22 6.41 -6.46
C TRP A 72 -8.12 5.17 -6.51
N ALA A 73 -9.41 5.38 -6.75
CA ALA A 73 -10.37 4.33 -7.01
C ALA A 73 -10.28 3.90 -8.48
N CYS A 74 -9.71 2.71 -8.70
CA CYS A 74 -9.61 2.08 -10.01
C CYS A 74 -10.69 1.02 -10.22
N LYS A 75 -11.08 0.80 -11.47
CA LYS A 75 -11.78 -0.44 -11.87
C LYS A 75 -10.80 -1.61 -11.78
N ASN A 76 -11.32 -2.83 -11.82
CA ASN A 76 -10.52 -4.06 -11.63
C ASN A 76 -9.22 -4.08 -12.46
N TYR A 77 -9.33 -3.99 -13.80
CA TYR A 77 -8.17 -4.00 -14.69
C TYR A 77 -7.24 -2.79 -14.49
N ASP A 78 -7.80 -1.59 -14.32
CA ASP A 78 -6.99 -0.39 -14.10
C ASP A 78 -6.23 -0.49 -12.77
N GLY A 79 -6.81 -1.10 -11.73
CA GLY A 79 -6.21 -1.29 -10.43
C GLY A 79 -5.02 -2.26 -10.49
N ASP A 80 -5.20 -3.38 -11.18
CA ASP A 80 -4.15 -4.38 -11.41
C ASP A 80 -2.92 -3.73 -12.07
N VAL A 81 -3.09 -3.10 -13.24
CA VAL A 81 -1.99 -2.50 -14.00
C VAL A 81 -1.36 -1.29 -13.29
N GLN A 82 -2.18 -0.39 -12.73
CA GLN A 82 -1.65 0.86 -12.16
C GLN A 82 -1.02 0.63 -10.79
N SER A 83 -1.48 -0.35 -10.00
CA SER A 83 -0.86 -0.67 -8.71
C SER A 83 0.59 -1.12 -8.87
N ASP A 84 0.89 -1.97 -9.84
CA ASP A 84 2.25 -2.39 -10.18
C ASP A 84 3.13 -1.20 -10.63
N THR A 85 2.56 -0.32 -11.46
CA THR A 85 3.26 0.88 -11.94
C THR A 85 3.62 1.82 -10.80
N VAL A 86 2.67 2.07 -9.89
CA VAL A 86 2.89 2.87 -8.68
C VAL A 86 3.93 2.19 -7.79
N ALA A 87 3.81 0.89 -7.51
CA ALA A 87 4.74 0.18 -6.65
C ALA A 87 6.19 0.24 -7.18
N GLN A 88 6.38 0.08 -8.49
CA GLN A 88 7.70 0.22 -9.10
C GLN A 88 8.20 1.66 -9.10
N GLY A 89 7.31 2.65 -9.28
CA GLY A 89 7.65 4.08 -9.20
C GLY A 89 8.03 4.56 -7.80
N PHE A 90 7.52 3.89 -6.76
CA PHE A 90 7.92 4.10 -5.36
C PHE A 90 9.07 3.18 -4.91
N GLY A 91 9.76 2.56 -5.87
CA GLY A 91 11.02 1.84 -5.68
C GLY A 91 10.91 0.35 -6.00
N SER A 92 10.11 -0.39 -5.25
CA SER A 92 9.99 -1.84 -5.38
C SER A 92 8.62 -2.33 -4.98
N LEU A 93 8.13 -3.38 -5.65
CA LEU A 93 6.95 -4.15 -5.24
C LEU A 93 7.04 -4.65 -3.79
N GLY A 94 8.26 -4.86 -3.27
CA GLY A 94 8.51 -5.23 -1.87
C GLY A 94 8.18 -4.14 -0.84
N LEU A 95 7.86 -2.93 -1.29
CA LEU A 95 7.46 -1.80 -0.44
C LEU A 95 5.94 -1.52 -0.46
N MET A 96 5.16 -2.30 -1.22
CA MET A 96 3.73 -2.08 -1.37
C MET A 96 2.91 -3.05 -0.51
N THR A 97 1.95 -2.51 0.24
CA THR A 97 0.96 -3.27 1.00
C THR A 97 -0.34 -3.38 0.22
N SER A 98 -1.03 -4.51 0.31
CA SER A 98 -2.41 -4.67 -0.15
C SER A 98 -3.33 -4.89 1.05
N VAL A 99 -4.46 -4.18 1.06
CA VAL A 99 -5.47 -4.28 2.11
C VAL A 99 -6.86 -4.28 1.47
N LEU A 100 -7.59 -5.37 1.62
CA LEU A 100 -9.00 -5.48 1.28
C LEU A 100 -9.86 -5.08 2.49
N LEU A 101 -10.66 -4.03 2.33
CA LEU A 101 -11.58 -3.53 3.34
C LEU A 101 -13.02 -3.74 2.89
N THR A 102 -13.85 -4.39 3.72
CA THR A 102 -15.29 -4.50 3.46
C THR A 102 -15.99 -3.15 3.54
N PRO A 103 -17.15 -2.97 2.87
CA PRO A 103 -17.85 -1.68 2.83
C PRO A 103 -18.22 -1.10 4.20
N ASP A 104 -18.46 -1.97 5.19
CA ASP A 104 -18.77 -1.58 6.56
C ASP A 104 -17.55 -1.09 7.37
N GLY A 105 -16.34 -1.19 6.80
CA GLY A 105 -15.08 -0.79 7.43
C GLY A 105 -14.63 -1.70 8.57
N LYS A 106 -15.25 -2.87 8.78
CA LYS A 106 -15.00 -3.75 9.92
C LYS A 106 -14.14 -4.96 9.61
N THR A 107 -14.25 -5.50 8.40
CA THR A 107 -13.47 -6.68 8.00
C THR A 107 -12.32 -6.24 7.11
N VAL A 108 -11.12 -6.70 7.47
CA VAL A 108 -9.88 -6.41 6.76
C VAL A 108 -9.20 -7.73 6.43
N GLU A 109 -8.77 -7.86 5.19
CA GLU A 109 -7.75 -8.81 4.75
C GLU A 109 -6.52 -8.00 4.33
N ALA A 110 -5.33 -8.43 4.72
CA ALA A 110 -4.08 -7.72 4.48
C ALA A 110 -3.03 -8.69 3.95
N GLU A 111 -2.44 -8.35 2.82
CA GLU A 111 -1.46 -9.16 2.09
C GLU A 111 -0.31 -8.29 1.54
N ALA A 112 0.74 -8.95 1.08
CA ALA A 112 1.77 -8.29 0.27
C ALA A 112 1.24 -8.12 -1.16
N ALA A 113 1.50 -6.97 -1.80
CA ALA A 113 1.00 -6.72 -3.15
C ALA A 113 1.72 -7.55 -4.25
N HIS A 114 2.80 -8.26 -3.90
CA HIS A 114 3.56 -9.08 -4.85
C HIS A 114 3.16 -10.55 -4.78
N GLY A 115 3.34 -11.27 -5.89
CA GLY A 115 3.18 -12.73 -5.93
C GLY A 115 4.27 -13.50 -5.17
N THR A 116 4.33 -14.81 -5.38
CA THR A 116 5.20 -15.75 -4.63
C THR A 116 6.70 -15.68 -4.95
N VAL A 117 7.15 -14.71 -5.75
CA VAL A 117 8.56 -14.49 -6.14
C VAL A 117 9.26 -15.79 -6.58
N THR A 118 8.59 -16.55 -7.48
CA THR A 118 8.98 -17.92 -7.87
C THR A 118 10.45 -18.05 -8.31
N ARG A 119 11.00 -17.01 -8.96
CA ARG A 119 12.41 -16.99 -9.36
C ARG A 119 13.36 -17.15 -8.16
N HIS A 120 13.12 -16.43 -7.06
CA HIS A 120 13.93 -16.55 -5.85
C HIS A 120 13.66 -17.89 -5.15
N TYR A 121 12.41 -18.38 -5.17
CA TYR A 121 12.10 -19.70 -4.63
C TYR A 121 12.90 -20.82 -5.33
N ARG A 122 13.08 -20.76 -6.65
CA ARG A 122 13.94 -21.73 -7.38
C ARG A 122 15.42 -21.65 -7.01
N GLN A 123 15.92 -20.48 -6.61
CA GLN A 123 17.29 -20.31 -6.11
C GLN A 123 17.42 -20.91 -4.70
N HIS A 124 16.46 -20.61 -3.83
CA HIS A 124 16.37 -21.19 -2.50
C HIS A 124 16.34 -22.73 -2.52
N GLN A 125 15.55 -23.34 -3.41
CA GLN A 125 15.52 -24.80 -3.59
C GLN A 125 16.88 -25.42 -3.97
N LYS A 126 17.78 -24.63 -4.54
CA LYS A 126 19.16 -25.04 -4.88
C LYS A 126 20.16 -24.75 -3.77
N GLY A 127 19.71 -24.30 -2.59
CA GLY A 127 20.57 -23.86 -1.48
C GLY A 127 21.29 -22.54 -1.76
N GLN A 128 20.87 -21.77 -2.75
CA GLN A 128 21.46 -20.46 -3.06
C GLN A 128 20.90 -19.39 -2.13
N GLU A 129 21.76 -18.47 -1.71
CA GLU A 129 21.33 -17.30 -0.94
C GLU A 129 20.47 -16.36 -1.81
N THR A 130 19.39 -15.85 -1.23
CA THR A 130 18.44 -14.94 -1.90
C THR A 130 18.33 -13.62 -1.15
N SER A 131 17.96 -12.56 -1.86
CA SER A 131 17.64 -11.24 -1.28
C SER A 131 16.26 -10.79 -1.77
N THR A 132 15.24 -11.54 -1.36
CA THR A 132 13.83 -11.13 -1.45
C THR A 132 13.53 -10.13 -0.34
N ASN A 133 12.93 -9.00 -0.69
CA ASN A 133 12.45 -8.01 0.26
C ASN A 133 11.27 -8.56 1.07
N SER A 134 11.36 -8.49 2.40
CA SER A 134 10.34 -9.00 3.32
C SER A 134 9.42 -7.90 3.88
N ILE A 135 9.64 -6.62 3.56
CA ILE A 135 8.93 -5.48 4.16
C ILE A 135 7.43 -5.56 3.89
N ALA A 136 6.99 -5.76 2.64
CA ALA A 136 5.57 -5.90 2.32
C ALA A 136 4.90 -7.05 3.08
N SER A 137 5.60 -8.18 3.26
CA SER A 137 5.09 -9.32 4.04
C SER A 137 5.02 -9.01 5.54
N ILE A 138 6.00 -8.30 6.10
CA ILE A 138 5.95 -7.81 7.49
C ILE A 138 4.79 -6.82 7.65
N PHE A 139 4.60 -5.93 6.69
CA PHE A 139 3.54 -4.93 6.75
C PHE A 139 2.15 -5.54 6.60
N ALA A 140 1.99 -6.65 5.87
CA ALA A 140 0.75 -7.41 5.86
C ALA A 140 0.35 -7.86 7.29
N TRP A 141 1.32 -8.38 8.06
CA TRP A 141 1.12 -8.71 9.47
C TRP A 141 0.78 -7.48 10.32
N THR A 142 1.58 -6.40 10.25
CA THR A 142 1.36 -5.22 11.10
C THR A 142 0.03 -4.53 10.79
N ARG A 143 -0.40 -4.50 9.52
CA ARG A 143 -1.71 -3.96 9.12
C ARG A 143 -2.86 -4.78 9.70
N GLY A 144 -2.77 -6.11 9.65
CA GLY A 144 -3.73 -7.01 10.30
C GLY A 144 -3.78 -6.81 11.81
N LEU A 145 -2.62 -6.73 12.47
CA LEU A 145 -2.52 -6.51 13.92
C LEU A 145 -3.03 -5.12 14.33
N ALA A 146 -2.74 -4.08 13.56
CA ALA A 146 -3.23 -2.73 13.81
C ALA A 146 -4.76 -2.65 13.71
N HIS A 147 -5.36 -3.36 12.74
CA HIS A 147 -6.81 -3.45 12.64
C HIS A 147 -7.42 -4.22 13.81
N ARG A 148 -6.83 -5.35 14.21
CA ARG A 148 -7.25 -6.09 15.41
C ARG A 148 -7.17 -5.23 16.66
N ALA A 149 -6.07 -4.50 16.82
CA ALA A 149 -5.86 -3.57 17.93
C ALA A 149 -6.96 -2.51 18.01
N LYS A 150 -7.36 -1.94 16.86
CA LYS A 150 -8.47 -0.98 16.78
C LYS A 150 -9.80 -1.60 17.20
N LEU A 151 -10.10 -2.83 16.77
CA LEU A 151 -11.35 -3.51 17.10
C LEU A 151 -11.45 -3.88 18.59
N ASP A 152 -10.31 -4.13 19.23
CA ASP A 152 -10.22 -4.53 20.65
C ASP A 152 -9.90 -3.39 21.62
N ASP A 153 -9.72 -2.16 21.11
CA ASP A 153 -9.18 -1.03 21.88
C ASP A 153 -7.85 -1.37 22.59
N ASN A 154 -6.98 -2.12 21.89
CA ASN A 154 -5.71 -2.63 22.44
C ASN A 154 -4.54 -1.72 22.04
N ALA A 155 -4.23 -0.75 22.90
CA ALA A 155 -3.16 0.20 22.69
C ALA A 155 -1.76 -0.44 22.61
N GLU A 156 -1.51 -1.53 23.34
CA GLU A 156 -0.20 -2.21 23.33
C GLU A 156 0.07 -2.90 21.99
N LEU A 157 -0.96 -3.54 21.42
CA LEU A 157 -0.86 -4.17 20.10
C LEU A 157 -0.72 -3.12 18.99
N ALA A 158 -1.42 -1.99 19.10
CA ALA A 158 -1.27 -0.87 18.18
C ALA A 158 0.17 -0.30 18.23
N ARG A 159 0.72 -0.14 19.44
CA ARG A 159 2.11 0.29 19.63
C ARG A 159 3.09 -0.69 19.01
N PHE A 160 2.93 -1.99 19.25
CA PHE A 160 3.79 -3.01 18.65
C PHE A 160 3.79 -2.94 17.10
N ALA A 161 2.60 -2.91 16.49
CA ALA A 161 2.46 -2.87 15.03
C ALA A 161 3.13 -1.63 14.42
N SER A 162 2.89 -0.45 15.01
CA SER A 162 3.50 0.82 14.57
C SER A 162 5.01 0.88 14.80
N THR A 163 5.51 0.36 15.92
CA THR A 163 6.96 0.26 16.19
C THR A 163 7.64 -0.64 15.18
N LEU A 164 7.05 -1.80 14.83
CA LEU A 164 7.62 -2.70 13.83
C LEU A 164 7.67 -2.07 12.43
N GLU A 165 6.61 -1.36 12.00
CA GLU A 165 6.63 -0.62 10.74
C GLU A 165 7.74 0.44 10.73
N LYS A 166 7.89 1.20 11.83
CA LYS A 166 8.95 2.20 11.96
C LYS A 166 10.34 1.56 11.91
N VAL A 167 10.56 0.45 12.61
CA VAL A 167 11.85 -0.26 12.60
C VAL A 167 12.24 -0.70 11.19
N CYS A 168 11.30 -1.16 10.37
CA CYS A 168 11.57 -1.49 8.97
C CYS A 168 12.07 -0.28 8.18
N VAL A 169 11.41 0.87 8.32
CA VAL A 169 11.81 2.12 7.66
C VAL A 169 13.18 2.58 8.15
N ASP A 170 13.36 2.71 9.47
CA ASP A 170 14.61 3.16 10.09
C ASP A 170 15.79 2.24 9.71
N THR A 171 15.56 0.93 9.56
CA THR A 171 16.59 -0.03 9.15
C THR A 171 17.06 0.22 7.72
N VAL A 172 16.13 0.46 6.78
CA VAL A 172 16.46 0.80 5.39
C VAL A 172 17.18 2.16 5.33
N GLU A 173 16.66 3.18 6.02
CA GLU A 173 17.25 4.52 6.06
C GLU A 173 18.66 4.53 6.68
N SER A 174 18.95 3.62 7.61
CA SER A 174 20.29 3.41 8.18
C SER A 174 21.26 2.64 7.26
N GLY A 175 20.85 2.30 6.04
CA GLY A 175 21.68 1.69 5.01
C GLY A 175 21.63 0.15 4.95
N PHE A 176 20.82 -0.50 5.80
CA PHE A 176 20.65 -1.95 5.77
C PHE A 176 19.39 -2.30 4.99
N MET A 177 19.54 -2.84 3.79
CA MET A 177 18.41 -3.11 2.89
C MET A 177 18.65 -4.34 2.02
N THR A 178 17.59 -4.85 1.40
CA THR A 178 17.67 -5.94 0.42
C THR A 178 18.11 -5.42 -0.95
N LYS A 179 18.52 -6.36 -1.82
CA LYS A 179 19.15 -6.09 -3.11
C LYS A 179 18.27 -5.23 -4.03
N ASP A 180 16.96 -5.44 -4.03
CA ASP A 180 16.01 -4.66 -4.84
C ASP A 180 16.08 -3.17 -4.50
N LEU A 181 16.22 -2.79 -3.22
CA LEU A 181 16.31 -1.41 -2.80
C LEU A 181 17.70 -0.82 -3.05
N ALA A 182 18.75 -1.59 -2.76
CA ALA A 182 20.13 -1.12 -2.96
C ALA A 182 20.41 -0.75 -4.43
N LEU A 183 19.87 -1.52 -5.38
CA LEU A 183 20.02 -1.26 -6.81
C LEU A 183 19.38 0.06 -7.27
N LEU A 184 18.43 0.61 -6.51
CA LEU A 184 17.83 1.92 -6.80
C LEU A 184 18.74 3.09 -6.36
N ILE A 185 19.61 2.86 -5.38
CA ILE A 185 20.54 3.85 -4.86
C ILE A 185 21.79 3.92 -5.76
N GLY A 186 22.35 2.77 -6.11
CA GLY A 186 23.52 2.70 -6.98
C GLY A 186 24.17 1.31 -7.00
N PRO A 187 25.08 1.07 -7.96
CA PRO A 187 25.71 -0.24 -8.14
C PRO A 187 26.58 -0.69 -6.97
N ASP A 188 27.13 0.26 -6.20
CA ASP A 188 28.05 0.02 -5.10
C ASP A 188 27.38 -0.06 -3.73
N GLN A 189 26.05 0.13 -3.66
CA GLN A 189 25.31 0.08 -2.39
C GLN A 189 25.30 -1.35 -1.85
N PRO A 190 25.82 -1.61 -0.64
CA PRO A 190 25.75 -2.92 -0.02
C PRO A 190 24.29 -3.30 0.29
N TRP A 191 24.02 -4.61 0.26
CA TRP A 191 22.72 -5.18 0.57
C TRP A 191 22.85 -6.46 1.39
N LEU A 192 21.75 -6.85 2.03
CA LEU A 192 21.64 -8.05 2.86
C LEU A 192 20.83 -9.14 2.16
N SER A 193 21.14 -10.40 2.43
CA SER A 193 20.23 -11.50 2.10
C SER A 193 18.94 -11.42 2.91
N THR A 194 17.90 -12.15 2.49
CA THR A 194 16.59 -12.13 3.16
C THR A 194 16.73 -12.46 4.64
N THR A 195 17.50 -13.49 5.00
CA THR A 195 17.71 -13.88 6.40
C THR A 195 18.47 -12.81 7.17
N ALA A 196 19.57 -12.29 6.63
CA ALA A 196 20.36 -11.26 7.29
C ALA A 196 19.57 -9.95 7.49
N PHE A 197 18.69 -9.60 6.56
CA PHE A 197 17.78 -8.46 6.72
C PHE A 197 16.74 -8.71 7.82
N LEU A 198 16.13 -9.90 7.87
CA LEU A 198 15.20 -10.26 8.96
C LEU A 198 15.87 -10.25 10.33
N ASP A 199 17.09 -10.80 10.44
CA ASP A 199 17.87 -10.76 11.69
C ASP A 199 18.18 -9.32 12.12
N LYS A 200 18.46 -8.44 11.14
CA LYS A 200 18.70 -7.02 11.41
C LYS A 200 17.45 -6.31 11.92
N ILE A 201 16.28 -6.62 11.35
CA ILE A 201 14.99 -6.12 11.81
C ILE A 201 14.70 -6.58 13.24
N ASP A 202 14.90 -7.86 13.56
CA ASP A 202 14.70 -8.39 14.92
C ASP A 202 15.60 -7.69 15.94
N GLN A 203 16.90 -7.55 15.65
CA GLN A 203 17.83 -6.83 16.53
C GLN A 203 17.39 -5.39 16.80
N ASN A 204 16.89 -4.70 15.78
CA ASN A 204 16.44 -3.31 15.91
C ASN A 204 15.09 -3.23 16.65
N LEU A 205 14.19 -4.20 16.43
CA LEU A 205 12.91 -4.29 17.13
C LEU A 205 13.10 -4.54 18.62
N GLN A 206 13.99 -5.48 19.00
CA GLN A 206 14.30 -5.76 20.40
C GLN A 206 14.80 -4.50 21.13
N LYS A 207 15.64 -3.70 20.48
CA LYS A 207 16.12 -2.42 21.04
C LYS A 207 15.00 -1.38 21.16
N ALA A 208 14.09 -1.32 20.19
CA ALA A 208 12.98 -0.37 20.19
C ALA A 208 11.87 -0.73 21.19
N MET A 209 11.80 -2.00 21.60
CA MET A 209 10.80 -2.54 22.53
C MET A 209 11.30 -2.71 23.98
N ALA A 210 12.60 -2.50 24.22
CA ALA A 210 13.22 -2.54 25.55
C ALA A 210 12.88 -1.29 26.38
#